data_AF-A0A9E3I3V7-F1
#
_entry.id   AF-A0A9E3I3V7-F1
#
_cell.length_a   1.000
_cell.length_b   1.000
_cell.length_c   1.000
_cell.angle_alpha   90.00
_cell.angle_beta   90.00
_cell.angle_gamma   90.00
#
_symmetry.space_group_name_H-M   'P 1'
#
loop_
_entity.id
_entity.type
_entity.pdbx_description
1 polymer ?
#
loop_
_entity_poly.entity_id
_entity_poly.type
_entity_poly.pdbx_seq_one_letter_code
_entity_poly.pdbx_strand_id
1 'polypeptide(L)'
;MDKTQKKRSCGRCYFARLIEDSLHCVKNAPAVDRKTGLAFWPVVKEEDICGQFRYADQNQIDADHWPRGELTIYRDQFGDYCKIPLTRGEFAKVDPEDYIWLSQFRWHCKTNKNAIYAVRNISENGKSKRIFMHRLIMNTPPHLVCDHINHNGLDNRKARLRNCTTSQNNANSRSARGASSKYKGVSWSKRRRKWSAYIKTGGIQKNLGCFVDETDAAKAYDEAAKKYFGQFAALNFPPVKSTSFRAQPRNLLKKVIARSEATRQSHSPSSRAERSGVEGSGQRI
;
A
#
# COMPACT_ATOMS: atom_id res chain seq x y z
N MET A 1 -13.51 30.49 0.00
CA MET A 1 -12.91 29.42 0.82
C MET A 1 -11.71 28.87 0.07
N ASP A 2 -10.53 29.16 0.60
CA ASP A 2 -9.22 29.12 -0.04
C ASP A 2 -8.77 27.70 -0.43
N LYS A 3 -8.25 27.53 -1.65
CA LYS A 3 -7.79 26.28 -2.26
C LYS A 3 -6.27 26.29 -2.49
N THR A 4 -5.51 26.93 -1.62
CA THR A 4 -4.04 26.89 -1.65
C THR A 4 -3.52 25.54 -1.08
N GLN A 5 -3.60 24.49 -1.90
CA GLN A 5 -3.05 23.17 -1.56
C GLN A 5 -1.52 23.19 -1.45
N LYS A 6 -1.07 22.87 -0.23
CA LYS A 6 0.28 22.72 0.31
C LYS A 6 1.21 21.88 -0.57
N LYS A 7 2.34 22.46 -1.02
CA LYS A 7 3.38 21.80 -1.83
C LYS A 7 4.53 21.29 -0.95
N ARG A 8 5.01 20.07 -1.20
CA ARG A 8 6.32 19.59 -0.70
C ARG A 8 7.42 20.41 -1.37
N SER A 9 8.29 21.05 -0.60
CA SER A 9 9.34 21.96 -1.13
C SER A 9 10.58 21.24 -1.69
N CYS A 10 10.90 19.99 -1.29
CA CYS A 10 12.02 19.25 -1.87
C CYS A 10 11.63 18.48 -3.16
N GLY A 11 12.28 18.82 -4.27
CA GLY A 11 12.12 18.15 -5.57
C GLY A 11 12.94 16.88 -5.78
N ARG A 12 14.03 16.67 -5.03
CA ARG A 12 15.03 15.60 -5.27
C ARG A 12 15.05 14.48 -4.22
N CYS A 13 14.25 14.60 -3.17
CA CYS A 13 14.31 13.72 -2.00
C CYS A 13 13.31 12.57 -2.11
N TYR A 14 13.65 11.43 -1.52
CA TYR A 14 12.83 10.23 -1.60
C TYR A 14 11.70 10.29 -0.57
N PHE A 15 12.05 10.52 0.70
CA PHE A 15 11.12 10.64 1.82
C PHE A 15 11.61 11.73 2.80
N ALA A 16 10.99 11.83 3.97
CA ALA A 16 11.43 12.70 5.05
C ALA A 16 11.46 11.94 6.37
N ARG A 17 12.38 12.30 7.27
CA ARG A 17 12.70 11.61 8.53
C ARG A 17 12.59 12.59 9.70
N LEU A 18 11.99 12.18 10.81
CA LEU A 18 12.00 12.97 12.05
C LEU A 18 13.36 12.76 12.76
N ILE A 19 14.09 13.85 12.99
CA ILE A 19 15.38 13.90 13.70
C ILE A 19 15.24 15.04 14.70
N GLU A 20 15.38 14.74 16.00
CA GLU A 20 15.30 15.75 17.07
C GLU A 20 14.08 16.67 16.91
N ASP A 21 12.90 16.05 16.80
CA ASP A 21 11.59 16.69 16.66
C ASP A 21 11.38 17.54 15.39
N SER A 22 12.36 17.53 14.48
CA SER A 22 12.30 18.22 13.19
C SER A 22 12.25 17.22 12.03
N LEU A 23 11.42 17.48 11.01
CA LEU A 23 11.37 16.61 9.84
C LEU A 23 12.41 17.05 8.80
N HIS A 24 13.21 16.12 8.31
CA HIS A 24 14.30 16.34 7.36
C HIS A 24 14.06 15.55 6.08
N CYS A 25 14.21 16.18 4.91
CA CYS A 25 14.14 15.43 3.66
C CYS A 25 15.42 14.60 3.45
N VAL A 26 15.27 13.31 3.10
CA VAL A 26 16.40 12.39 2.92
C VAL A 26 16.61 12.06 1.43
N LYS A 27 17.89 12.04 1.03
CA LYS A 27 18.35 11.78 -0.34
C LYS A 27 18.48 10.29 -0.70
N ASN A 28 18.50 9.37 0.26
CA ASN A 28 18.77 7.96 0.03
C ASN A 28 17.66 7.06 0.57
N ALA A 29 17.26 6.05 -0.21
CA ALA A 29 16.29 5.01 0.16
C ALA A 29 16.80 4.07 1.28
N PRO A 30 15.94 3.26 1.92
CA PRO A 30 16.39 2.16 2.79
C PRO A 30 17.41 1.25 2.09
N ALA A 31 18.47 0.89 2.80
CA ALA A 31 19.43 -0.12 2.38
C ALA A 31 18.84 -1.52 2.57
N VAL A 32 19.28 -2.49 1.77
CA VAL A 32 18.79 -3.88 1.83
C VAL A 32 19.98 -4.80 2.03
N ASP A 33 19.90 -5.67 3.03
CA ASP A 33 20.80 -6.80 3.14
C ASP A 33 20.41 -7.85 2.09
N ARG A 34 21.29 -8.05 1.10
CA ARG A 34 21.06 -8.93 -0.05
C ARG A 34 20.96 -10.42 0.34
N LYS A 35 21.48 -10.83 1.50
CA LYS A 35 21.43 -12.23 1.96
C LYS A 35 20.17 -12.54 2.74
N THR A 36 19.72 -11.61 3.58
CA THR A 36 18.58 -11.82 4.48
C THR A 36 17.27 -11.24 3.95
N GLY A 37 17.34 -10.33 2.97
CA GLY A 37 16.19 -9.57 2.47
C GLY A 37 15.69 -8.50 3.44
N LEU A 38 16.35 -8.32 4.59
CA LEU A 38 16.00 -7.31 5.58
C LEU A 38 16.38 -5.92 5.06
N ALA A 39 15.44 -4.98 5.14
CA ALA A 39 15.75 -3.57 4.93
C ALA A 39 16.16 -2.89 6.21
N PHE A 40 17.21 -2.11 6.11
CA PHE A 40 17.70 -1.23 7.14
C PHE A 40 17.67 0.18 6.59
N TRP A 41 17.07 1.10 7.30
CA TRP A 41 17.24 2.51 6.95
C TRP A 41 18.71 2.85 7.12
N PRO A 42 19.37 3.44 6.12
CA PRO A 42 20.74 3.87 6.31
C PRO A 42 20.79 4.81 7.52
N VAL A 43 21.89 4.75 8.26
CA VAL A 43 22.21 5.81 9.22
C VAL A 43 22.24 7.09 8.40
N VAL A 44 21.26 7.97 8.66
CA VAL A 44 21.15 9.25 7.94
C VAL A 44 22.25 10.14 8.48
N LYS A 45 23.23 10.40 7.63
CA LYS A 45 24.28 11.37 7.90
C LYS A 45 23.77 12.77 7.53
N GLU A 46 24.46 13.80 8.00
CA GLU A 46 24.14 15.19 7.63
C GLU A 46 24.13 15.39 6.10
N GLU A 47 25.03 14.72 5.37
CA GLU A 47 25.10 14.76 3.90
C GLU A 47 23.88 14.16 3.19
N ASP A 48 23.16 13.24 3.84
CA ASP A 48 21.94 12.61 3.34
C ASP A 48 20.71 13.52 3.48
N ILE A 49 20.82 14.57 4.29
CA ILE A 49 19.78 15.55 4.52
C ILE A 49 19.89 16.62 3.42
N CYS A 50 18.81 16.86 2.69
CA CYS A 50 18.78 17.97 1.73
C CYS A 50 18.39 19.31 2.37
N GLY A 51 17.87 19.28 3.60
CA GLY A 51 17.31 20.41 4.33
C GLY A 51 16.13 20.03 5.22
N GLN A 52 15.59 21.02 5.95
CA GLN A 52 14.36 20.87 6.73
C GLN A 52 13.17 20.67 5.80
N PHE A 53 12.45 19.56 5.97
CA PHE A 53 11.15 19.39 5.38
C PHE A 53 10.19 20.41 6.00
N ARG A 54 9.51 21.22 5.18
CA ARG A 54 8.51 22.18 5.66
C ARG A 54 7.18 21.93 4.96
N TYR A 55 6.12 21.77 5.74
CA TYR A 55 4.76 22.00 5.25
C TYR A 55 4.49 23.50 5.16
N ALA A 56 3.63 23.91 4.24
CA ALA A 56 3.22 25.32 4.12
C ALA A 56 2.45 25.82 5.35
N ASP A 57 1.97 24.90 6.20
CA ASP A 57 1.19 25.17 7.40
C ASP A 57 1.10 23.85 8.17
N GLN A 58 1.62 23.89 9.39
CA GLN A 58 1.78 22.77 10.30
C GLN A 58 0.45 22.02 10.47
N ASN A 59 0.41 20.79 9.97
CA ASN A 59 -0.35 19.70 10.56
C ASN A 59 0.16 18.39 9.94
N GLN A 60 0.97 17.73 10.78
CA GLN A 60 1.41 16.34 10.73
C GLN A 60 1.45 15.68 9.34
N ILE A 61 2.67 15.36 8.86
CA ILE A 61 2.84 13.96 8.44
C ILE A 61 2.51 13.23 9.75
N ASP A 62 1.78 12.11 9.71
CA ASP A 62 2.14 11.06 10.65
C ASP A 62 3.64 10.92 10.43
N ALA A 63 4.46 11.51 11.32
CA ALA A 63 5.88 11.27 11.29
C ALA A 63 5.94 9.75 11.14
N ASP A 64 6.71 9.27 10.16
CA ASP A 64 7.25 7.94 10.33
C ASP A 64 8.04 8.07 11.64
N HIS A 65 7.31 7.85 12.76
CA HIS A 65 7.84 7.57 14.06
C HIS A 65 8.68 6.38 13.70
N TRP A 66 9.97 6.61 13.54
CA TRP A 66 10.88 5.51 13.61
C TRP A 66 10.68 4.99 15.04
N PRO A 67 10.15 3.78 15.26
CA PRO A 67 10.67 3.06 16.40
C PRO A 67 12.16 3.02 16.12
N ARG A 68 13.00 3.47 17.06
CA ARG A 68 14.41 3.04 17.05
C ARG A 68 14.38 1.50 16.99
N GLY A 69 14.46 0.88 15.79
CA GLY A 69 14.10 -0.54 15.63
C GLY A 69 13.41 -0.95 14.31
N GLU A 70 12.46 -1.87 14.39
CA GLU A 70 11.89 -2.64 13.26
C GLU A 70 10.87 -1.86 12.41
N LEU A 71 10.67 -2.27 11.15
CA LEU A 71 9.63 -1.74 10.24
C LEU A 71 8.25 -1.79 10.91
N THR A 72 7.55 -0.66 11.02
CA THR A 72 6.19 -0.61 11.58
C THR A 72 5.21 -1.33 10.65
N ILE A 73 4.76 -2.51 11.07
CA ILE A 73 3.73 -3.28 10.40
C ILE A 73 2.37 -2.97 11.04
N TYR A 74 1.46 -2.41 10.26
CA TYR A 74 0.08 -2.17 10.66
C TYR A 74 -0.76 -3.42 10.38
N ARG A 75 -1.91 -3.55 11.05
CA ARG A 75 -2.86 -4.64 10.84
C ARG A 75 -4.27 -4.10 10.73
N ASP A 76 -5.02 -4.55 9.72
CA ASP A 76 -6.47 -4.36 9.63
C ASP A 76 -7.17 -5.72 9.43
N GLN A 77 -8.49 -5.71 9.22
CA GLN A 77 -9.30 -6.91 8.99
C GLN A 77 -8.89 -7.71 7.73
N PHE A 78 -7.97 -7.18 6.93
CA PHE A 78 -7.49 -7.74 5.68
C PHE A 78 -6.03 -8.19 5.75
N GLY A 79 -5.39 -8.09 6.92
CA GLY A 79 -4.03 -8.56 7.17
C GLY A 79 -3.06 -7.44 7.50
N ASP A 80 -1.79 -7.81 7.48
CA ASP A 80 -0.66 -6.92 7.74
C ASP A 80 -0.38 -6.01 6.54
N TYR A 81 0.07 -4.79 6.79
CA TYR A 81 0.42 -3.84 5.74
C TYR A 81 1.42 -2.80 6.23
N CYS A 82 2.15 -2.21 5.29
CA CYS A 82 2.97 -1.02 5.51
C CYS A 82 2.38 0.17 4.74
N LYS A 83 2.68 1.38 5.21
CA LYS A 83 2.23 2.63 4.59
C LYS A 83 3.35 3.28 3.81
N ILE A 84 3.16 3.52 2.51
CA ILE A 84 4.07 4.34 1.71
C ILE A 84 3.46 5.75 1.56
N PRO A 85 4.11 6.80 2.05
CA PRO A 85 3.58 8.16 1.97
C PRO A 85 3.53 8.64 0.52
N LEU A 86 2.45 9.37 0.19
CA LEU A 86 2.19 9.96 -1.12
C LEU A 86 2.08 11.49 -1.00
N THR A 87 1.91 12.16 -2.14
CA THR A 87 1.56 13.59 -2.14
C THR A 87 0.16 13.82 -1.57
N ARG A 88 -0.09 15.00 -0.98
CA ARG A 88 -1.40 15.42 -0.39
C ARG A 88 -1.77 14.74 0.93
N GLY A 89 -0.80 14.21 1.67
CA GLY A 89 -1.03 13.60 2.98
C GLY A 89 -1.66 12.20 2.94
N GLU A 90 -1.79 11.63 1.74
CA GLU A 90 -2.29 10.26 1.54
C GLU A 90 -1.16 9.23 1.70
N PHE A 91 -1.53 7.96 1.89
CA PHE A 91 -0.58 6.84 1.86
C PHE A 91 -1.12 5.66 1.05
N ALA A 92 -0.23 4.91 0.42
CA ALA A 92 -0.55 3.61 -0.17
C ALA A 92 -0.33 2.51 0.87
N LYS A 93 -1.29 1.57 0.97
CA LYS A 93 -1.08 0.31 1.70
C LYS A 93 -0.40 -0.69 0.78
N VAL A 94 0.65 -1.34 1.25
CA VAL A 94 1.39 -2.38 0.53
C VAL A 94 1.67 -3.56 1.45
N ASP A 95 1.94 -4.74 0.88
CA ASP A 95 2.41 -5.87 1.67
C ASP A 95 3.81 -5.56 2.24
N PRO A 96 4.14 -6.03 3.46
CA PRO A 96 5.43 -5.76 4.08
C PRO A 96 6.63 -6.18 3.22
N GLU A 97 6.50 -7.28 2.46
CA GLU A 97 7.52 -7.79 1.53
C GLU A 97 7.82 -6.83 0.35
N ASP A 98 6.83 -6.06 -0.11
CA ASP A 98 6.98 -5.15 -1.25
C ASP A 98 7.41 -3.75 -0.81
N TYR A 99 7.20 -3.42 0.47
CA TYR A 99 7.47 -2.09 1.03
C TYR A 99 8.89 -1.63 0.73
N ILE A 100 9.87 -2.50 0.97
CA ILE A 100 11.29 -2.20 0.83
C ILE A 100 11.59 -1.70 -0.57
N TRP A 101 11.22 -2.48 -1.58
CA TRP A 101 11.50 -2.13 -2.96
C TRP A 101 10.70 -0.92 -3.44
N LEU A 102 9.42 -0.83 -3.06
CA LEU A 102 8.57 0.29 -3.46
C LEU A 102 8.95 1.62 -2.80
N SER A 103 9.46 1.59 -1.56
CA SER A 103 9.89 2.78 -0.81
C SER A 103 11.14 3.45 -1.40
N GLN A 104 11.86 2.77 -2.29
CA GLN A 104 12.98 3.33 -3.05
C GLN A 104 12.53 4.38 -4.06
N PHE A 105 11.23 4.48 -4.33
CA PHE A 105 10.70 5.35 -5.38
C PHE A 105 9.80 6.43 -4.80
N ARG A 106 9.84 7.60 -5.45
CA ARG A 106 8.93 8.69 -5.14
C ARG A 106 7.57 8.44 -5.81
N TRP A 107 6.55 8.25 -4.97
CA TRP A 107 5.17 8.10 -5.39
C TRP A 107 4.37 9.40 -5.20
N HIS A 108 3.35 9.60 -6.02
CA HIS A 108 2.41 10.70 -5.93
C HIS A 108 0.98 10.24 -6.24
N CYS A 109 0.02 11.02 -5.80
CA CYS A 109 -1.39 10.77 -6.00
C CYS A 109 -1.82 11.19 -7.41
N LYS A 110 -2.45 10.28 -8.13
CA LYS A 110 -3.23 10.56 -9.33
C LYS A 110 -4.70 10.37 -9.02
N THR A 111 -5.46 11.46 -9.09
CA THR A 111 -6.91 11.44 -8.89
C THR A 111 -7.60 11.19 -10.22
N ASN A 112 -8.44 10.15 -10.26
CA ASN A 112 -9.43 9.90 -11.29
C ASN A 112 -10.83 10.24 -10.75
N LYS A 113 -11.85 10.19 -11.60
CA LYS A 113 -13.24 10.52 -11.21
C LYS A 113 -13.75 9.79 -9.96
N ASN A 114 -13.31 8.54 -9.75
CA ASN A 114 -13.84 7.65 -8.72
C ASN A 114 -12.79 7.08 -7.75
N ALA A 115 -11.50 7.37 -7.94
CA ALA A 115 -10.42 6.75 -7.17
C ALA A 115 -9.13 7.59 -7.21
N ILE A 116 -8.30 7.43 -6.19
CA ILE A 116 -6.92 7.96 -6.14
C ILE A 116 -5.97 6.78 -6.29
N TYR A 117 -4.92 6.94 -7.09
CA TYR A 117 -3.90 5.92 -7.31
C TYR A 117 -2.52 6.44 -6.96
N ALA A 118 -1.67 5.55 -6.44
CA ALA A 118 -0.24 5.80 -6.31
C ALA A 118 0.46 5.62 -7.67
N VAL A 119 1.10 6.67 -8.15
CA VAL A 119 1.83 6.69 -9.43
C VAL A 119 3.21 7.29 -9.28
N ARG A 120 4.11 6.96 -10.20
CA ARG A 120 5.40 7.63 -10.40
C ARG A 120 5.60 7.90 -11.89
N ASN A 121 6.37 8.93 -12.21
CA ASN A 121 6.79 9.19 -13.59
C ASN A 121 8.28 8.86 -13.69
N ILE A 122 8.67 8.20 -14.78
CA ILE A 122 10.07 7.92 -15.12
C ILE A 122 10.36 8.51 -16.50
N SER A 123 11.62 8.84 -16.78
CA SER A 123 12.07 9.18 -18.13
C SER A 123 12.71 7.94 -18.73
N GLU A 124 12.23 7.49 -19.89
CA GLU A 124 12.74 6.35 -20.63
C GLU A 124 12.90 6.79 -22.09
N ASN A 125 14.12 6.75 -22.63
CA ASN A 125 14.46 7.22 -23.99
C ASN A 125 13.97 8.64 -24.30
N GLY A 126 14.15 9.56 -23.35
CA GLY A 126 13.71 10.95 -23.46
C GLY A 126 12.19 11.16 -23.37
N LYS A 127 11.41 10.09 -23.17
CA LYS A 127 9.95 10.15 -23.03
C LYS A 127 9.53 9.91 -21.59
N SER A 128 8.61 10.73 -21.09
CA SER A 128 8.04 10.54 -19.75
C SER A 128 7.00 9.41 -19.77
N LYS A 129 7.21 8.40 -18.94
CA LYS A 129 6.34 7.23 -18.79
C LYS A 129 5.81 7.19 -17.36
N ARG A 130 4.49 7.02 -17.24
CA ARG A 130 3.81 6.90 -15.95
C ARG A 130 3.68 5.44 -15.55
N ILE A 131 4.15 5.12 -14.35
CA ILE A 131 4.04 3.80 -13.73
C ILE A 131 3.04 3.89 -12.57
N PHE A 132 2.14 2.92 -12.48
CA PHE A 132 1.21 2.77 -11.37
C PHE A 132 1.72 1.70 -10.40
N MET A 133 1.60 1.94 -9.09
CA MET A 133 2.09 1.03 -8.05
C MET A 133 1.46 -0.36 -8.17
N HIS A 134 0.13 -0.45 -8.21
CA HIS A 134 -0.58 -1.72 -8.37
C HIS A 134 -0.17 -2.54 -9.61
N ARG A 135 0.13 -1.90 -10.74
CA ARG A 135 0.60 -2.60 -11.95
C ARG A 135 2.02 -3.13 -11.79
N LEU A 136 2.84 -2.39 -11.06
CA LEU A 136 4.22 -2.73 -10.80
C LEU A 136 4.32 -3.95 -9.87
N ILE A 137 3.53 -3.97 -8.79
CA ILE A 137 3.44 -5.09 -7.84
C ILE A 137 2.95 -6.37 -8.52
N MET A 138 1.90 -6.26 -9.35
CA MET A 138 1.30 -7.42 -10.02
C MET A 138 1.99 -7.82 -11.32
N ASN A 139 3.12 -7.16 -11.66
CA ASN A 139 3.82 -7.31 -12.94
C ASN A 139 2.85 -7.38 -14.14
N THR A 140 1.91 -6.44 -14.20
CA THR A 140 0.74 -6.55 -15.08
C THR A 140 1.13 -6.44 -16.55
N PRO A 141 0.88 -7.48 -17.36
CA PRO A 141 1.16 -7.45 -18.80
C PRO A 141 0.48 -6.28 -19.52
N PRO A 142 1.05 -5.77 -20.63
CA PRO A 142 0.49 -4.62 -21.35
C PRO A 142 -0.95 -4.80 -21.83
N HIS A 143 -1.33 -6.03 -22.20
CA HIS A 143 -2.67 -6.37 -22.69
C HIS A 143 -3.70 -6.58 -21.57
N LEU A 144 -3.29 -6.52 -20.30
CA LEU A 144 -4.17 -6.66 -19.13
C LEU A 144 -4.24 -5.36 -18.31
N VAL A 145 -5.25 -5.32 -17.45
CA VAL A 145 -5.48 -4.28 -16.44
C VAL A 145 -5.29 -4.91 -15.06
N CYS A 146 -4.71 -4.17 -14.11
CA CYS A 146 -4.68 -4.58 -12.71
C CYS A 146 -5.82 -3.89 -11.97
N ASP A 147 -6.81 -4.70 -11.61
CA ASP A 147 -8.04 -4.30 -10.94
C ASP A 147 -7.84 -4.31 -9.42
N HIS A 148 -8.44 -3.32 -8.74
CA HIS A 148 -8.52 -3.31 -7.29
C HIS A 148 -9.87 -3.92 -6.90
N ILE A 149 -9.83 -5.12 -6.34
CA ILE A 149 -11.03 -5.89 -5.97
C ILE A 149 -11.94 -5.08 -5.04
N ASN A 150 -11.37 -4.25 -4.15
CA ASN A 150 -12.11 -3.41 -3.21
C ASN A 150 -12.42 -1.98 -3.72
N HIS A 151 -12.04 -1.65 -4.96
CA HIS A 151 -12.09 -0.31 -5.56
C HIS A 151 -11.33 0.79 -4.79
N ASN A 152 -10.41 0.43 -3.90
CA ASN A 152 -9.55 1.38 -3.22
C ASN A 152 -8.19 1.45 -3.93
N GLY A 153 -7.98 2.46 -4.78
CA GLY A 153 -6.76 2.62 -5.58
C GLY A 153 -5.48 2.90 -4.78
N LEU A 154 -5.58 3.11 -3.46
CA LEU A 154 -4.45 3.24 -2.55
C LEU A 154 -4.15 1.96 -1.77
N ASP A 155 -5.02 0.94 -1.85
CA ASP A 155 -4.76 -0.37 -1.24
C ASP A 155 -4.11 -1.31 -2.25
N ASN A 156 -2.78 -1.28 -2.29
CA ASN A 156 -1.95 -1.97 -3.27
C ASN A 156 -1.43 -3.32 -2.76
N ARG A 157 -2.01 -3.88 -1.68
CA ARG A 157 -1.72 -5.25 -1.24
C ARG A 157 -2.13 -6.26 -2.31
N LYS A 158 -1.29 -7.26 -2.60
CA LYS A 158 -1.50 -8.31 -3.61
C LYS A 158 -2.86 -9.00 -3.48
N ALA A 159 -3.30 -9.29 -2.25
CA ALA A 159 -4.62 -9.89 -1.99
C ALA A 159 -5.82 -9.00 -2.38
N ARG A 160 -5.58 -7.71 -2.66
CA ARG A 160 -6.58 -6.73 -3.13
C ARG A 160 -6.48 -6.43 -4.61
N LEU A 161 -5.48 -7.00 -5.28
CA LEU A 161 -5.17 -6.76 -6.68
C LEU A 161 -5.38 -8.03 -7.51
N ARG A 162 -5.67 -7.85 -8.80
CA ARG A 162 -5.70 -8.96 -9.76
C ARG A 162 -5.49 -8.47 -11.18
N ASN A 163 -4.75 -9.23 -11.98
CA ASN A 163 -4.68 -9.00 -13.41
C ASN A 163 -5.98 -9.51 -14.05
N CYS A 164 -6.55 -8.71 -14.94
CA CYS A 164 -7.84 -8.98 -15.56
C CYS A 164 -7.95 -8.32 -16.94
N THR A 165 -8.92 -8.76 -17.73
CA THR A 165 -9.30 -8.09 -18.97
C THR A 165 -10.12 -6.84 -18.68
N THR A 166 -10.22 -5.92 -19.65
CA THR A 166 -11.08 -4.73 -19.53
C THR A 166 -12.53 -5.10 -19.24
N SER A 167 -13.04 -6.19 -19.83
CA SER A 167 -14.42 -6.64 -19.58
C SER A 167 -14.61 -7.13 -18.14
N GLN A 168 -13.63 -7.85 -17.59
CA GLN A 168 -13.64 -8.29 -16.19
C GLN A 168 -13.52 -7.10 -15.23
N ASN A 169 -12.66 -6.12 -15.52
CA ASN A 169 -12.58 -4.88 -14.73
C ASN A 169 -13.91 -4.11 -14.74
N ASN A 170 -14.61 -4.06 -15.88
CA ASN A 170 -15.93 -3.45 -15.98
C ASN A 170 -17.01 -4.24 -15.22
N ALA A 171 -16.89 -5.57 -15.13
CA ALA A 171 -17.73 -6.37 -14.24
C ALA A 171 -17.54 -6.00 -12.75
N ASN A 172 -16.35 -5.48 -12.40
CA ASN A 172 -16.03 -4.89 -11.10
C ASN A 172 -16.27 -3.36 -11.01
N SER A 173 -17.08 -2.75 -11.88
CA SER A 173 -17.44 -1.33 -11.73
C SER A 173 -18.56 -1.11 -10.70
N ARG A 174 -18.76 0.13 -10.24
CA ARG A 174 -19.93 0.55 -9.45
C ARG A 174 -21.00 1.17 -10.35
N SER A 175 -22.19 1.43 -9.79
CA SER A 175 -23.19 2.26 -10.47
C SER A 175 -22.62 3.64 -10.81
N ALA A 176 -23.07 4.21 -11.92
CA ALA A 176 -22.63 5.52 -12.34
C ALA A 176 -23.20 6.60 -11.41
N ARG A 177 -22.40 7.63 -11.11
CA ARG A 177 -22.87 8.79 -10.35
C ARG A 177 -23.96 9.51 -11.13
N GLY A 178 -25.09 9.80 -10.46
CA GLY A 178 -26.25 10.45 -11.08
C GLY A 178 -27.11 9.49 -11.92
N ALA A 179 -26.87 8.18 -11.86
CA ALA A 179 -27.81 7.20 -12.41
C ALA A 179 -29.16 7.26 -11.68
N SER A 180 -30.20 6.78 -12.35
CA SER A 180 -31.56 6.70 -11.76
C SER A 180 -31.65 5.71 -10.61
N SER A 181 -30.71 4.77 -10.50
CA SER A 181 -30.57 3.83 -9.39
C SER A 181 -29.20 3.96 -8.75
N LYS A 182 -29.15 3.74 -7.43
CA LYS A 182 -27.87 3.57 -6.72
C LYS A 182 -27.25 2.21 -6.96
N TYR A 183 -28.04 1.21 -7.39
CA TYR A 183 -27.60 -0.15 -7.61
C TYR A 183 -27.07 -0.35 -9.04
N LYS A 184 -26.05 -1.18 -9.15
CA LYS A 184 -25.45 -1.55 -10.42
C LYS A 184 -26.44 -2.39 -11.25
N GLY A 185 -26.52 -2.08 -12.54
CA GLY A 185 -27.36 -2.80 -13.50
C GLY A 185 -28.86 -2.54 -13.35
N VAL A 186 -29.24 -1.56 -12.53
CA VAL A 186 -30.64 -1.18 -12.29
C VAL A 186 -30.89 0.22 -12.86
N SER A 187 -32.05 0.43 -13.46
CA SER A 187 -32.48 1.75 -13.92
C SER A 187 -34.00 1.92 -13.84
N TRP A 188 -34.46 3.15 -13.62
CA TRP A 188 -35.88 3.45 -13.62
C TRP A 188 -36.44 3.55 -15.05
N SER A 189 -37.43 2.73 -15.37
CA SER A 189 -38.15 2.82 -16.65
C SER A 189 -39.38 3.72 -16.50
N LYS A 190 -39.29 4.98 -16.97
CA LYS A 190 -40.41 5.92 -16.94
C LYS A 190 -41.66 5.38 -17.64
N ARG A 191 -41.49 4.74 -18.81
CA ARG A 191 -42.59 4.16 -19.59
C ARG A 191 -43.33 3.06 -18.83
N ARG A 192 -42.59 2.16 -18.16
CA ARG A 192 -43.19 1.03 -17.44
C ARG A 192 -43.53 1.34 -15.99
N ARG A 193 -43.07 2.49 -15.49
CA ARG A 193 -43.15 2.90 -14.07
C ARG A 193 -42.63 1.79 -13.13
N LYS A 194 -41.53 1.16 -13.53
CA LYS A 194 -40.90 0.01 -12.85
C LYS A 194 -39.38 0.10 -12.94
N TRP A 195 -38.69 -0.56 -12.01
CA TRP A 195 -37.25 -0.73 -12.03
C TRP A 195 -36.86 -1.85 -12.99
N SER A 196 -35.98 -1.59 -13.94
CA SER A 196 -35.48 -2.60 -14.87
C SER A 196 -34.08 -3.03 -14.44
N ALA A 197 -33.83 -4.34 -14.42
CA ALA A 197 -32.50 -4.89 -14.22
C ALA A 197 -31.93 -5.43 -15.54
N TYR A 198 -30.64 -5.23 -15.78
CA TYR A 198 -29.95 -5.76 -16.95
C TYR A 198 -28.48 -6.04 -16.66
N ILE A 199 -27.89 -6.96 -17.42
CA ILE A 199 -26.47 -7.29 -17.36
C ILE A 199 -25.85 -7.26 -18.75
N LYS A 200 -24.66 -6.68 -18.87
CA LYS A 200 -23.90 -6.65 -20.12
C LYS A 200 -22.77 -7.67 -20.06
N THR A 201 -22.80 -8.67 -20.92
CA THR A 201 -21.78 -9.73 -21.01
C THR A 201 -21.53 -10.10 -22.47
N GLY A 202 -20.26 -10.30 -22.85
CA GLY A 202 -19.88 -10.55 -24.25
C GLY A 202 -20.31 -9.44 -25.22
N GLY A 203 -20.37 -8.19 -24.76
CA GLY A 203 -20.87 -7.06 -25.55
C GLY A 203 -22.39 -6.93 -25.64
N ILE A 204 -23.14 -7.96 -25.27
CA ILE A 204 -24.60 -8.02 -25.39
C ILE A 204 -25.26 -7.66 -24.06
N GLN A 205 -26.32 -6.85 -24.11
CA GLN A 205 -27.16 -6.54 -22.96
C GLN A 205 -28.29 -7.55 -22.82
N LYS A 206 -28.39 -8.20 -21.66
CA LYS A 206 -29.46 -9.12 -21.31
C LYS A 206 -30.40 -8.47 -20.30
N ASN A 207 -31.69 -8.51 -20.58
CA ASN A 207 -32.72 -8.03 -19.66
C ASN A 207 -32.94 -9.10 -18.57
N LEU A 208 -32.94 -8.68 -17.31
CA LEU A 208 -33.16 -9.53 -16.15
C LEU A 208 -34.56 -9.40 -15.56
N GLY A 209 -35.36 -8.45 -16.05
CA GLY A 209 -36.75 -8.25 -15.66
C GLY A 209 -37.10 -6.79 -15.35
N CYS A 210 -38.36 -6.60 -14.98
CA CYS A 210 -38.91 -5.34 -14.48
C CYS A 210 -39.60 -5.59 -13.15
N PHE A 211 -39.26 -4.81 -12.13
CA PHE A 211 -39.62 -4.99 -10.74
C PHE A 211 -40.33 -3.74 -10.21
N VAL A 212 -41.20 -3.93 -9.22
CA VAL A 212 -41.83 -2.82 -8.50
C VAL A 212 -40.80 -2.14 -7.60
N ASP A 213 -39.97 -2.93 -6.93
CA ASP A 213 -38.95 -2.47 -5.99
C ASP A 213 -37.55 -2.44 -6.59
N GLU A 214 -36.82 -1.36 -6.27
CA GLU A 214 -35.44 -1.15 -6.74
C GLU A 214 -34.50 -2.24 -6.23
N THR A 215 -34.73 -2.69 -4.99
CA THR A 215 -33.93 -3.72 -4.32
C THR A 215 -34.07 -5.08 -4.96
N ASP A 216 -35.25 -5.44 -5.47
CA ASP A 216 -35.46 -6.74 -6.09
C ASP A 216 -34.84 -6.78 -7.48
N ALA A 217 -34.89 -5.67 -8.22
CA ALA A 217 -34.09 -5.50 -9.43
C ALA A 217 -32.59 -5.65 -9.15
N ALA A 218 -32.10 -5.10 -8.03
CA ALA A 218 -30.70 -5.21 -7.64
C ALA A 218 -30.30 -6.63 -7.21
N LYS A 219 -31.18 -7.39 -6.55
CA LYS A 219 -30.97 -8.81 -6.23
C LYS A 219 -30.90 -9.66 -7.49
N ALA A 220 -31.81 -9.44 -8.45
CA ALA A 220 -31.78 -10.10 -9.74
C ALA A 220 -30.48 -9.81 -10.51
N TYR A 221 -29.96 -8.58 -10.42
CA TYR A 221 -28.64 -8.26 -10.94
C TYR A 221 -27.53 -9.05 -10.23
N ASP A 222 -27.53 -9.11 -8.90
CA ASP A 222 -26.49 -9.81 -8.13
C ASP A 222 -26.43 -11.31 -8.44
N GLU A 223 -27.58 -11.96 -8.59
CA GLU A 223 -27.67 -13.36 -9.03
C GLU A 223 -27.05 -13.56 -10.42
N ALA A 224 -27.41 -12.70 -11.37
CA ALA A 224 -26.84 -12.73 -12.71
C ALA A 224 -25.33 -12.42 -12.69
N ALA A 225 -24.89 -11.45 -11.90
CA ALA A 225 -23.49 -11.06 -11.79
C ALA A 225 -22.63 -12.19 -11.22
N LYS A 226 -23.11 -12.90 -10.18
CA LYS A 226 -22.46 -14.12 -9.66
C LYS A 226 -22.30 -15.16 -10.76
N LYS A 227 -23.36 -15.43 -11.53
CA LYS A 227 -23.37 -16.42 -12.62
C LYS A 227 -22.43 -16.04 -13.77
N TYR A 228 -22.45 -14.79 -14.22
CA TYR A 228 -21.73 -14.38 -15.43
C TYR A 228 -20.31 -13.89 -15.19
N PHE A 229 -20.01 -13.32 -14.02
CA PHE A 229 -18.72 -12.69 -13.74
C PHE A 229 -17.93 -13.39 -12.64
N GLY A 230 -18.57 -14.26 -11.85
CA GLY A 230 -17.92 -15.02 -10.78
C GLY A 230 -17.16 -14.10 -9.82
N GLN A 231 -15.86 -14.37 -9.65
CA GLN A 231 -15.01 -13.55 -8.78
C GLN A 231 -14.93 -12.07 -9.17
N PHE A 232 -15.20 -11.71 -10.44
CA PHE A 232 -15.15 -10.33 -10.92
C PHE A 232 -16.45 -9.54 -10.68
N ALA A 233 -17.48 -10.18 -10.12
CA ALA A 233 -18.75 -9.53 -9.85
C ALA A 233 -18.65 -8.49 -8.73
N ALA A 234 -18.94 -7.23 -9.04
CA ALA A 234 -19.30 -6.24 -8.03
C ALA A 234 -20.79 -6.39 -7.70
N LEU A 235 -21.08 -6.99 -6.54
CA LEU A 235 -22.43 -7.20 -6.03
C LEU A 235 -22.95 -5.95 -5.31
N ASN A 236 -24.25 -5.70 -5.43
CA ASN A 236 -24.98 -4.67 -4.70
C ASN A 236 -25.12 -5.02 -3.21
N PHE A 237 -25.29 -6.31 -2.91
CA PHE A 237 -25.44 -6.87 -1.57
C PHE A 237 -24.34 -7.90 -1.28
N PRO A 238 -23.09 -7.46 -1.05
CA PRO A 238 -22.01 -8.37 -0.71
C PRO A 238 -22.28 -9.02 0.67
N PRO A 239 -21.91 -10.30 0.86
CA PRO A 239 -22.06 -10.96 2.15
C PRO A 239 -21.23 -10.23 3.22
N VAL A 240 -21.86 -9.95 4.36
CA VAL A 240 -21.17 -9.36 5.51
C VAL A 240 -20.20 -10.41 6.05
N LYS A 241 -18.90 -10.15 5.97
CA LYS A 241 -17.91 -10.99 6.65
C LYS A 241 -17.99 -10.65 8.14
N SER A 242 -18.36 -11.60 8.99
CA SER A 242 -18.39 -11.44 10.45
C SER A 242 -16.99 -11.10 10.97
N THR A 243 -16.73 -9.84 11.30
CA THR A 243 -15.44 -9.38 11.80
C THR A 243 -15.48 -9.28 13.33
N SER A 244 -15.10 -10.35 14.04
CA SER A 244 -14.76 -10.27 15.46
C SER A 244 -13.24 -10.25 15.63
N PHE A 245 -12.58 -9.12 15.34
CA PHE A 245 -11.16 -8.96 15.70
C PHE A 245 -10.86 -7.53 16.15
N ARG A 246 -10.47 -7.38 17.42
CA ARG A 246 -9.84 -6.16 17.97
C ARG A 246 -8.44 -6.03 17.35
N ALA A 247 -8.19 -4.91 16.68
CA ALA A 247 -6.85 -4.56 16.22
C ALA A 247 -5.97 -4.18 17.41
N GLN A 248 -4.85 -4.89 17.60
CA GLN A 248 -3.70 -4.41 18.34
C GLN A 248 -2.47 -4.58 17.44
N PRO A 249 -1.56 -3.59 17.38
CA PRO A 249 -0.29 -3.75 16.68
C PRO A 249 0.52 -4.86 17.36
N ARG A 250 0.81 -5.94 16.63
CA ARG A 250 1.74 -6.97 17.09
C ARG A 250 3.15 -6.46 16.86
N ASN A 251 3.82 -6.02 17.92
CA ASN A 251 5.29 -6.01 17.95
C ASN A 251 5.75 -7.47 17.89
N LEU A 252 6.23 -7.90 16.73
CA LEU A 252 6.69 -9.27 16.46
C LEU A 252 8.13 -9.53 16.99
N LEU A 253 8.55 -8.84 18.05
CA LEU A 253 9.90 -8.91 18.61
C LEU A 253 10.21 -10.20 19.41
N LYS A 254 9.21 -10.89 19.98
CA LYS A 254 9.50 -11.95 20.97
C LYS A 254 9.94 -13.29 20.39
N LYS A 255 9.71 -13.57 19.10
CA LYS A 255 10.05 -14.89 18.50
C LYS A 255 11.39 -14.93 17.76
N VAL A 256 11.93 -13.78 17.36
CA VAL A 256 13.19 -13.70 16.60
C VAL A 256 14.39 -13.52 17.55
N ILE A 257 14.24 -12.75 18.63
CA ILE A 257 15.30 -12.55 19.64
C ILE A 257 15.62 -13.85 20.41
N ALA A 258 14.61 -14.68 20.69
CA ALA A 258 14.82 -15.97 21.36
C ALA A 258 15.70 -16.95 20.54
N ARG A 259 15.80 -16.79 19.21
CA ARG A 259 16.69 -17.60 18.36
C ARG A 259 18.12 -17.04 18.28
N SER A 260 18.31 -15.72 18.43
CA SER A 260 19.65 -15.11 18.39
C SER A 260 20.39 -15.20 19.72
N GLU A 261 19.67 -15.26 20.85
CA GLU A 261 20.26 -15.43 22.18
C GLU A 261 20.75 -16.86 22.44
N ALA A 262 20.02 -17.88 21.96
CA ALA A 262 20.45 -19.28 22.05
C ALA A 262 21.74 -19.57 21.25
N THR A 263 21.96 -18.83 20.16
CA THR A 263 23.15 -18.99 19.31
C THR A 263 24.38 -18.24 19.86
N ARG A 264 24.18 -17.28 20.77
CA ARG A 264 25.28 -16.50 21.39
C ARG A 264 25.86 -17.16 22.65
N GLN A 265 25.11 -18.02 23.34
CA GLN A 265 25.61 -18.71 24.54
C GLN A 265 26.50 -19.92 24.24
N SER A 266 26.51 -20.44 23.00
CA SER A 266 27.35 -21.58 22.61
C SER A 266 28.77 -21.21 22.17
N HIS A 267 29.08 -19.91 21.99
CA HIS A 267 30.39 -19.43 21.52
C HIS A 267 30.91 -18.31 22.42
N SER A 268 31.30 -18.65 23.65
CA SER A 268 32.15 -17.81 24.50
C SER A 268 33.53 -18.47 24.62
N PRO A 269 34.65 -17.79 24.28
CA PRO A 269 35.98 -18.32 24.54
C PRO A 269 36.30 -18.15 26.02
N SER A 270 36.72 -19.25 26.66
CA SER A 270 37.25 -19.29 28.03
C SER A 270 38.47 -18.37 28.17
N SER A 271 38.38 -17.36 29.05
CA SER A 271 39.52 -16.56 29.50
C SER A 271 39.78 -16.76 31.01
N ARG A 272 40.92 -17.37 31.33
CA ARG A 272 41.75 -17.22 32.54
C ARG A 272 42.97 -18.13 32.37
N ALA A 273 44.21 -17.75 32.67
CA ALA A 273 44.61 -17.12 33.92
C ALA A 273 45.80 -16.15 33.80
N GLU A 274 45.75 -15.14 34.65
CA GLU A 274 46.80 -14.21 35.06
C GLU A 274 47.88 -14.91 35.91
N ARG A 275 49.13 -14.43 35.90
CA ARG A 275 49.75 -13.67 37.03
C ARG A 275 51.24 -13.33 36.82
N SER A 276 51.47 -12.01 36.87
CA SER A 276 52.57 -11.18 37.42
C SER A 276 53.80 -11.75 38.16
N GLY A 277 54.93 -11.04 37.97
CA GLY A 277 56.13 -10.90 38.86
C GLY A 277 57.39 -11.54 38.26
N VAL A 278 58.60 -10.98 38.22
CA VAL A 278 59.33 -10.04 39.09
C VAL A 278 60.52 -9.42 38.32
N GLU A 279 60.95 -8.25 38.81
CA GLU A 279 62.11 -7.37 38.59
C GLU A 279 63.43 -7.92 38.01
N GLY A 280 64.12 -7.06 37.23
CA GLY A 280 65.41 -6.49 37.68
C GLY A 280 66.74 -7.13 37.22
N SER A 281 67.53 -6.30 36.54
CA SER A 281 69.01 -6.23 36.51
C SER A 281 69.84 -7.09 35.52
N GLY A 282 70.76 -6.41 34.82
CA GLY A 282 72.17 -6.82 34.81
C GLY A 282 72.78 -7.53 33.59
N GLN A 283 73.60 -6.76 32.84
CA GLN A 283 74.92 -7.11 32.26
C GLN A 283 75.11 -8.04 31.04
N ARG A 284 75.91 -7.48 30.09
CA ARG A 284 76.95 -8.08 29.20
C ARG A 284 76.43 -9.08 28.15
N ILE A 285 76.87 -9.11 26.88
CA ILE A 285 78.09 -8.70 26.16
C ILE A 285 77.66 -8.13 24.81
#